data_AF-A0A0Z8SA50-F1
#
_entry.id   AF-A0A0Z8SA50-F1
#
_cell.length_a   1.000
_cell.length_b   1.000
_cell.length_c   1.000
_cell.angle_alpha   90.00
_cell.angle_beta   90.00
_cell.angle_gamma   90.00
#
_symmetry.space_group_name_H-M   'P 1'
#
loop_
_entity.id
_entity.type
_entity.pdbx_description
1 polymer ?
#
loop_
_entity_poly.entity_id
_entity_poly.type
_entity_poly.pdbx_seq_one_letter_code
_entity_poly.pdbx_strand_id
1 'polypeptide(L)'
;MNYFQARISIETAYYFNYLKKIYQDETSDYITQAFVIAKAIDEISGINSWEKIISDNSIKIENTNFEEKDLRLRIQITPQLEETIKYYKSYLPQFIGTRSITLGVTLKFILKAVILLRKNPDFLNSTSQNIEEIFEIYEQKILDYIAPANHSQFIQLFTELKTESIRR
;
A
#
# COMPACT_ATOMS: atom_id res chain seq x y z
N MET A 1 -3.97 26.93 -0.64
CA MET A 1 -4.20 25.53 -0.24
C MET A 1 -4.17 24.66 -1.48
N ASN A 2 -3.20 23.74 -1.55
CA ASN A 2 -3.12 22.78 -2.66
C ASN A 2 -4.08 21.63 -2.39
N TYR A 3 -4.95 21.35 -3.35
CA TYR A 3 -5.86 20.22 -3.28
C TYR A 3 -5.26 19.06 -4.08
N PHE A 4 -5.27 17.87 -3.50
CA PHE A 4 -5.04 16.66 -4.26
C PHE A 4 -6.25 16.38 -5.15
N GLN A 5 -6.00 16.19 -6.44
CA GLN A 5 -7.04 16.00 -7.44
C GLN A 5 -6.77 14.76 -8.29
N ALA A 6 -7.79 13.93 -8.46
CA ALA A 6 -7.73 12.76 -9.31
C ALA A 6 -9.08 12.46 -9.98
N ARG A 7 -9.03 11.97 -11.22
CA ARG A 7 -10.18 11.31 -11.84
C ARG A 7 -10.15 9.85 -11.43
N ILE A 8 -11.28 9.36 -10.94
CA ILE A 8 -11.41 7.98 -10.45
C ILE A 8 -12.47 7.24 -11.25
N SER A 9 -12.37 5.91 -11.29
CA SER A 9 -13.38 5.07 -11.93
C SER A 9 -14.57 4.83 -11.00
N ILE A 10 -15.67 4.32 -11.54
CA ILE A 10 -16.83 3.85 -10.75
C ILE A 10 -16.39 2.80 -9.72
N GLU A 11 -15.54 1.86 -10.12
CA GLU A 11 -14.97 0.83 -9.24
C GLU A 11 -14.20 1.46 -8.06
N THR A 12 -13.37 2.47 -8.34
CA THR A 12 -12.64 3.20 -7.29
C THR A 12 -13.59 3.95 -6.35
N ALA A 13 -14.62 4.60 -6.89
CA ALA A 13 -15.63 5.31 -6.09
C ALA A 13 -16.43 4.34 -5.20
N TYR A 14 -16.74 3.15 -5.72
CA TYR A 14 -17.35 2.07 -4.96
C TYR A 14 -16.47 1.64 -3.78
N TYR A 15 -15.18 1.37 -4.02
CA TYR A 15 -14.25 1.00 -2.94
C TYR A 15 -14.10 2.10 -1.88
N PHE A 16 -14.09 3.37 -2.30
CA PHE A 16 -14.11 4.51 -1.39
C PHE A 16 -15.33 4.49 -0.47
N ASN A 17 -16.52 4.38 -1.04
CA ASN A 17 -17.75 4.39 -0.26
C ASN A 17 -17.87 3.16 0.64
N TYR A 18 -17.41 2.00 0.16
CA TYR A 18 -17.39 0.77 0.93
C TYR A 18 -16.47 0.90 2.16
N LEU A 19 -15.22 1.33 1.98
CA LEU A 19 -14.29 1.53 3.09
C LEU A 19 -14.72 2.67 4.03
N LYS A 20 -15.28 3.75 3.48
CA LYS A 20 -15.84 4.83 4.29
C LYS A 20 -16.91 4.32 5.25
N LYS A 21 -17.82 3.45 4.79
CA LYS A 21 -18.84 2.84 5.66
C LYS A 21 -18.19 2.00 6.77
N ILE A 22 -17.26 1.12 6.41
CA ILE A 22 -16.53 0.30 7.39
C ILE A 22 -15.86 1.18 8.46
N TYR A 23 -15.13 2.22 8.03
CA TYR A 23 -14.46 3.11 8.97
C TYR A 23 -15.44 3.92 9.81
N GLN A 24 -16.59 4.30 9.25
CA GLN A 24 -17.66 5.01 9.97
C GLN A 24 -18.34 4.13 11.02
N ASP A 25 -18.40 2.82 10.80
CA ASP A 25 -18.95 1.88 11.78
C ASP A 25 -17.95 1.62 12.94
N GLU A 26 -16.65 1.82 12.70
CA GLU A 26 -15.58 1.68 13.68
C GLU A 26 -15.36 2.92 14.57
N THR A 27 -15.89 4.08 14.18
CA THR A 27 -15.71 5.34 14.93
C THR A 27 -16.99 6.17 14.97
N SER A 28 -17.21 6.87 16.08
CA SER A 28 -18.33 7.81 16.22
C SER A 28 -18.19 9.08 15.38
N ASP A 29 -16.99 9.37 14.87
CA ASP A 29 -16.68 10.61 14.16
C ASP A 29 -16.99 10.52 12.65
N TYR A 30 -17.35 11.66 12.05
CA TYR A 30 -17.58 11.72 10.61
C TYR A 30 -16.30 11.42 9.81
N ILE A 31 -16.36 10.39 8.96
CA ILE A 31 -15.24 9.99 8.11
C ILE A 31 -15.15 10.81 6.82
N THR A 32 -14.04 11.53 6.67
CA THR A 32 -13.71 12.27 5.43
C THR A 32 -13.02 11.38 4.40
N GLN A 33 -13.05 11.76 3.13
CA GLN A 33 -12.32 11.02 2.08
C GLN A 33 -10.80 11.03 2.30
N ALA A 34 -10.24 12.13 2.82
CA ALA A 34 -8.83 12.21 3.17
C ALA A 34 -8.45 11.19 4.26
N PHE A 35 -9.32 11.03 5.28
CA PHE A 35 -9.14 10.01 6.31
C PHE A 35 -9.17 8.59 5.72
N VAL A 36 -10.11 8.29 4.81
CA VAL A 36 -10.17 6.98 4.16
C VAL A 36 -8.85 6.65 3.46
N ILE A 37 -8.26 7.60 2.74
CA ILE A 37 -6.98 7.36 2.05
C ILE A 37 -5.83 7.18 3.04
N ALA A 38 -5.76 8.03 4.07
CA ALA A 38 -4.71 7.95 5.08
C ALA A 38 -4.73 6.59 5.77
N LYS A 39 -5.88 6.21 6.31
CA LYS A 39 -6.06 4.93 7.00
C LYS A 39 -5.83 3.74 6.06
N ALA A 40 -6.29 3.83 4.81
CA ALA A 40 -6.03 2.78 3.83
C ALA A 40 -4.52 2.60 3.58
N ILE A 41 -3.76 3.69 3.45
CA ILE A 41 -2.30 3.63 3.28
C ILE A 41 -1.61 2.99 4.48
N ASP A 42 -2.05 3.31 5.70
CA ASP A 42 -1.49 2.72 6.91
C ASP A 42 -1.73 1.20 6.95
N GLU A 43 -2.94 0.75 6.61
CA GLU A 43 -3.34 -0.67 6.62
C GLU A 43 -2.62 -1.52 5.56
N ILE A 44 -2.19 -0.94 4.44
CA ILE A 44 -1.50 -1.68 3.37
C ILE A 44 0.02 -1.71 3.53
N SER A 45 0.57 -1.05 4.56
CA SER A 45 2.01 -0.87 4.73
C SER A 45 2.80 -2.20 4.79
N GLY A 46 2.16 -3.29 5.22
CA GLY A 46 2.74 -4.64 5.27
C GLY A 46 2.49 -5.53 4.05
N ILE A 47 1.89 -5.02 2.98
CA ILE A 47 1.56 -5.85 1.80
C ILE A 47 2.77 -6.03 0.91
N ASN A 48 3.15 -7.31 0.75
CA ASN A 48 4.15 -7.74 -0.23
C ASN A 48 3.50 -8.41 -1.46
N SER A 49 2.22 -8.79 -1.34
CA SER A 49 1.49 -9.67 -2.26
C SER A 49 0.76 -8.92 -3.40
N TRP A 50 1.34 -7.83 -3.92
CA TRP A 50 0.64 -6.92 -4.82
C TRP A 50 0.14 -7.57 -6.11
N GLU A 51 0.86 -8.56 -6.65
CA GLU A 51 0.43 -9.31 -7.83
C GLU A 51 -0.90 -10.03 -7.60
N LYS A 52 -1.07 -10.68 -6.44
CA LYS A 52 -2.31 -11.37 -6.08
C LYS A 52 -3.46 -10.39 -5.91
N ILE A 53 -3.22 -9.26 -5.25
CA ILE A 53 -4.23 -8.21 -5.05
C ILE A 53 -4.69 -7.62 -6.38
N ILE A 54 -3.74 -7.34 -7.28
CA ILE A 54 -4.03 -6.73 -8.57
C ILE A 54 -4.84 -7.71 -9.43
N SER A 55 -4.48 -8.99 -9.46
CA SER A 55 -5.15 -10.02 -10.26
C SER A 55 -6.48 -10.53 -9.69
N ASP A 56 -6.73 -10.35 -8.39
CA ASP A 56 -7.96 -10.81 -7.74
C ASP A 56 -9.21 -10.07 -8.25
N ASN A 57 -10.23 -10.78 -8.73
CA ASN A 57 -11.49 -10.20 -9.19
C ASN A 57 -12.69 -10.63 -8.32
N SER A 58 -12.45 -10.99 -7.06
CA SER A 58 -13.47 -11.51 -6.14
C SER A 58 -14.43 -10.44 -5.62
N ILE A 59 -14.03 -9.17 -5.64
CA ILE A 59 -14.87 -8.07 -5.18
C ILE A 59 -15.92 -7.75 -6.25
N LYS A 60 -17.15 -8.19 -6.01
CA LYS A 60 -18.31 -7.82 -6.82
C LYS A 60 -18.71 -6.37 -6.52
N ILE A 61 -18.83 -5.56 -7.57
CA ILE A 61 -19.32 -4.19 -7.51
C ILE A 61 -20.85 -4.25 -7.55
N GLU A 62 -21.51 -3.78 -6.50
CA GLU A 62 -22.96 -3.64 -6.50
C GLU A 62 -23.39 -2.43 -7.31
N ASN A 63 -24.54 -2.56 -7.98
CA ASN A 63 -25.03 -1.53 -8.89
C ASN A 63 -25.33 -0.26 -8.11
N THR A 64 -24.51 0.76 -8.33
CA THR A 64 -24.53 2.02 -7.58
C THR A 64 -24.67 3.17 -8.56
N ASN A 65 -25.62 4.07 -8.30
CA ASN A 65 -25.85 5.26 -9.11
C ASN A 65 -24.80 6.33 -8.77
N PHE A 66 -23.60 6.20 -9.34
CA PHE A 66 -22.56 7.23 -9.27
C PHE A 66 -22.79 8.28 -10.35
N GLU A 67 -22.72 9.55 -9.97
CA GLU A 67 -22.76 10.67 -10.91
C GLU A 67 -21.32 11.07 -11.34
N GLU A 68 -21.18 11.81 -12.44
CA GLU A 68 -19.86 12.28 -12.90
C GLU A 68 -19.09 13.10 -11.86
N LYS A 69 -19.80 13.80 -10.97
CA LYS A 69 -19.19 14.57 -9.89
C LYS A 69 -18.48 13.68 -8.87
N ASP A 70 -19.00 12.47 -8.64
CA ASP A 70 -18.43 11.51 -7.69
C ASP A 70 -17.12 10.90 -8.20
N LEU A 71 -16.89 11.00 -9.52
CA LEU A 71 -15.67 10.54 -10.19
C LEU A 71 -14.55 11.59 -10.20
N ARG A 72 -14.78 12.76 -9.59
CA ARG A 72 -13.81 13.85 -9.45
C ARG A 72 -13.40 13.99 -7.99
N LEU A 73 -12.33 13.32 -7.60
CA LEU A 73 -11.78 13.44 -6.26
C LEU A 73 -11.05 14.79 -6.14
N ARG A 74 -11.46 15.60 -5.17
CA ARG A 74 -10.77 16.85 -4.79
C ARG A 74 -10.77 16.98 -3.28
N ILE A 75 -9.62 16.72 -2.67
CA ILE A 75 -9.47 16.65 -1.21
C ILE A 75 -8.23 17.40 -0.75
N GLN A 76 -8.22 17.82 0.50
CA GLN A 76 -7.03 18.33 1.16
C GLN A 76 -6.33 17.17 1.86
N ILE A 77 -5.05 16.96 1.57
CA ILE A 77 -4.21 15.95 2.21
C ILE A 77 -2.87 16.58 2.59
N THR A 78 -2.15 15.93 3.51
CA THR A 78 -0.80 16.36 3.88
C THR A 78 0.18 16.11 2.73
N PRO A 79 1.28 16.88 2.63
CA PRO A 79 2.33 16.64 1.63
C PRO A 79 2.89 15.21 1.72
N GLN A 80 3.08 14.69 2.93
CA GLN A 80 3.55 13.33 3.17
C GLN A 80 2.60 12.28 2.57
N LEU A 81 1.28 12.45 2.75
CA LEU A 81 0.31 11.52 2.17
C LEU A 81 0.34 11.56 0.63
N GLU A 82 0.51 12.75 0.05
CA GLU A 82 0.66 12.91 -1.39
C GLU A 82 1.93 12.22 -1.92
N GLU A 83 3.05 12.33 -1.21
CA GLU A 83 4.30 11.64 -1.55
C GLU A 83 4.14 10.12 -1.49
N THR A 84 3.48 9.59 -0.47
CA THR A 84 3.18 8.14 -0.38
C THR A 84 2.32 7.66 -1.53
N ILE A 85 1.30 8.43 -1.94
CA ILE A 85 0.49 8.10 -3.12
C ILE A 85 1.35 8.12 -4.39
N LYS A 86 2.26 9.11 -4.53
CA LYS A 86 3.18 9.19 -5.68
C LYS A 86 4.15 8.00 -5.71
N TYR A 87 4.64 7.56 -4.55
CA TYR A 87 5.45 6.34 -4.43
C TYR A 87 4.70 5.11 -4.96
N TYR A 88 3.46 4.87 -4.53
CA TYR A 88 2.67 3.75 -5.05
C TYR A 88 2.35 3.90 -6.54
N LYS A 89 2.16 5.12 -7.04
CA LYS A 89 2.00 5.38 -8.48
C LYS A 89 3.23 4.97 -9.31
N SER A 90 4.44 5.10 -8.76
CA SER A 90 5.67 4.61 -9.39
C SER A 90 5.93 3.13 -9.17
N TYR A 91 5.51 2.57 -8.03
CA TYR A 91 5.79 1.20 -7.62
C TYR A 91 4.84 0.17 -8.26
N LEU A 92 3.52 0.43 -8.23
CA LEU A 92 2.52 -0.54 -8.69
C LEU A 92 2.55 -0.93 -10.18
N PRO A 93 2.95 -0.07 -11.14
CA PRO A 93 2.98 -0.43 -12.57
C PRO A 93 3.76 -1.71 -12.90
N GLN A 94 4.80 -2.02 -12.12
CA GLN A 94 5.64 -3.20 -12.34
C GLN A 94 4.86 -4.52 -12.26
N PHE A 95 3.80 -4.58 -11.43
CA PHE A 95 2.97 -5.77 -11.25
C PHE A 95 1.88 -5.95 -12.31
N ILE A 96 1.70 -4.96 -13.18
CA ILE A 96 0.68 -4.94 -14.25
C ILE A 96 1.34 -5.07 -15.62
N GLY A 97 2.67 -4.95 -15.70
CA GLY A 97 3.41 -4.93 -16.96
C GLY A 97 3.21 -3.63 -17.74
N THR A 98 2.98 -2.49 -17.06
CA THR A 98 2.81 -1.18 -17.69
C THR A 98 3.87 -0.18 -17.24
N ARG A 99 4.16 0.82 -18.07
CA ARG A 99 5.18 1.85 -17.74
C ARG A 99 4.70 2.85 -16.69
N SER A 100 3.39 3.10 -16.62
CA SER A 100 2.81 4.03 -15.65
C SER A 100 1.31 3.79 -15.47
N ILE A 101 0.79 4.23 -14.33
CA ILE A 101 -0.63 4.25 -14.02
C ILE A 101 -1.08 5.66 -13.61
N THR A 102 -2.39 5.93 -13.72
CA THR A 102 -2.98 7.18 -13.25
C THR A 102 -3.18 7.16 -11.74
N LEU A 103 -3.30 8.34 -11.10
CA LEU A 103 -3.59 8.44 -9.67
C LEU A 103 -4.88 7.72 -9.28
N GLY A 104 -5.91 7.74 -10.13
CA GLY A 104 -7.16 7.02 -9.88
C GLY A 104 -6.97 5.50 -9.86
N VAL A 105 -6.11 4.97 -10.73
CA VAL A 105 -5.75 3.54 -10.72
C VAL A 105 -4.87 3.21 -9.51
N THR A 106 -3.95 4.08 -9.12
CA THR A 106 -3.17 3.92 -7.87
C THR A 106 -4.09 3.81 -6.66
N LEU A 107 -5.02 4.77 -6.51
CA LEU A 107 -6.01 4.74 -5.43
C LEU A 107 -6.90 3.51 -5.49
N LYS A 108 -7.26 3.06 -6.70
CA LYS A 108 -8.01 1.81 -6.88
C LYS A 108 -7.30 0.64 -6.20
N PHE A 109 -6.02 0.44 -6.48
CA PHE A 109 -5.28 -0.70 -5.92
C PHE A 109 -5.05 -0.57 -4.42
N ILE A 110 -4.77 0.64 -3.91
CA ILE A 110 -4.64 0.89 -2.47
C ILE A 110 -5.94 0.50 -1.75
N LEU A 111 -7.09 0.98 -2.22
CA LEU A 111 -8.38 0.69 -1.58
C LEU A 111 -8.78 -0.78 -1.75
N LYS A 112 -8.56 -1.35 -2.94
CA LYS A 112 -8.80 -2.77 -3.21
C LYS A 112 -8.00 -3.66 -2.26
N ALA A 113 -6.74 -3.33 -2.04
CA ALA A 113 -5.84 -4.05 -1.17
C ALA A 113 -6.38 -4.14 0.26
N VAL A 114 -6.85 -3.01 0.82
CA VAL A 114 -7.48 -3.00 2.16
C VAL A 114 -8.74 -3.87 2.21
N ILE A 115 -9.59 -3.79 1.19
CA ILE A 115 -10.82 -4.59 1.15
C ILE A 115 -10.49 -6.08 1.13
N LEU A 116 -9.50 -6.48 0.34
CA LEU A 116 -9.05 -7.87 0.25
C LEU A 116 -8.39 -8.33 1.55
N LEU A 117 -7.51 -7.52 2.13
CA LEU A 117 -6.86 -7.79 3.42
C LEU A 117 -7.88 -8.04 4.53
N ARG A 118 -8.88 -7.17 4.63
CA ARG A 118 -9.92 -7.27 5.67
C ARG A 118 -10.83 -8.49 5.46
N LYS A 119 -10.99 -8.97 4.23
CA LYS A 119 -11.72 -10.20 3.91
C LYS A 119 -10.87 -11.46 4.11
N ASN A 120 -9.58 -11.35 3.82
CA ASN A 120 -8.62 -12.44 3.94
C ASN A 120 -7.25 -11.89 4.39
N PRO A 121 -6.89 -12.05 5.67
CA PRO A 121 -5.59 -11.62 6.19
C PRO A 121 -4.37 -12.27 5.51
N ASP A 122 -4.54 -13.39 4.81
CA ASP A 122 -3.46 -14.11 4.11
C ASP A 122 -2.76 -13.25 3.03
N PHE A 123 -3.39 -12.15 2.60
CA PHE A 123 -2.76 -11.17 1.70
C PHE A 123 -1.58 -10.41 2.34
N LEU A 124 -1.47 -10.34 3.68
CA LEU A 124 -0.26 -9.87 4.36
C LEU A 124 0.92 -10.84 4.17
N ASN A 125 0.63 -12.13 4.00
CA ASN A 125 1.59 -13.22 4.11
C ASN A 125 1.76 -14.04 2.82
N SER A 126 1.73 -13.44 1.62
CA SER A 126 2.06 -14.22 0.41
C SER A 126 3.55 -14.39 0.14
N THR A 127 4.38 -13.70 0.89
CA THR A 127 5.79 -13.99 0.94
C THR A 127 6.10 -14.35 2.38
N SER A 128 6.09 -15.65 2.65
CA SER A 128 7.30 -16.28 3.13
C SER A 128 8.47 -15.94 2.18
N GLN A 129 8.84 -14.67 2.04
CA GLN A 129 10.25 -14.38 1.92
C GLN A 129 10.71 -14.64 3.32
N ASN A 130 11.34 -15.79 3.47
CA ASN A 130 11.90 -16.17 4.74
C ASN A 130 12.65 -14.92 5.25
N ILE A 131 12.37 -14.46 6.48
CA ILE A 131 13.04 -13.28 7.03
C ILE A 131 14.57 -13.42 6.86
N GLU A 132 15.05 -14.67 6.89
CA GLU A 132 16.41 -15.03 6.55
C GLU A 132 16.84 -14.66 5.12
N GLU A 133 16.02 -14.89 4.10
CA GLU A 133 16.29 -14.49 2.70
C GLU A 133 16.34 -12.96 2.54
N ILE A 134 15.49 -12.22 3.25
CA ILE A 134 15.53 -10.75 3.24
C ILE A 134 16.85 -10.28 3.85
N PHE A 135 17.23 -10.82 5.00
CA PHE A 135 18.50 -10.50 5.63
C PHE A 135 19.67 -10.80 4.69
N GLU A 136 19.69 -11.95 4.01
CA GLU A 136 20.76 -12.33 3.08
C GLU A 136 20.86 -11.39 1.87
N ILE A 137 19.73 -11.01 1.27
CA ILE A 137 19.70 -10.09 0.11
C ILE A 137 20.24 -8.71 0.52
N TYR A 138 19.82 -8.20 1.67
CA TYR A 138 20.23 -6.87 2.11
C TYR A 138 21.63 -6.84 2.72
N GLU A 139 22.10 -7.93 3.33
CA GLU A 139 23.48 -8.08 3.80
C GLU A 139 24.47 -7.83 2.66
N GLN A 140 24.28 -8.54 1.53
CA GLN A 140 25.14 -8.41 0.35
C GLN A 140 25.08 -7.01 -0.25
N LYS A 141 23.87 -6.45 -0.39
CA LYS A 141 23.70 -5.09 -0.91
C LYS A 141 24.38 -4.05 -0.04
N ILE A 142 24.35 -4.20 1.28
CA ILE A 142 24.96 -3.23 2.20
C ILE A 142 26.48 -3.39 2.20
N LEU A 143 27.01 -4.62 2.14
CA LEU A 143 28.45 -4.89 2.03
C LEU A 143 29.10 -4.18 0.85
N ASP A 144 28.40 -4.06 -0.29
CA ASP A 144 28.86 -3.34 -1.47
C ASP A 144 29.15 -1.84 -1.22
N TYR A 145 28.54 -1.25 -0.18
CA TYR A 145 28.74 0.16 0.20
C TYR A 145 29.70 0.34 1.38
N ILE A 146 30.15 -0.73 2.01
CA ILE A 146 31.02 -0.68 3.19
C ILE A 146 32.46 -0.91 2.75
N ALA A 147 33.38 -0.06 3.24
CA ALA A 147 34.80 -0.24 3.01
C ALA A 147 35.29 -1.58 3.58
N PRO A 148 36.19 -2.31 2.90
CA PRO A 148 36.65 -3.64 3.35
C PRO A 148 37.17 -3.70 4.79
N ALA A 149 37.80 -2.61 5.27
CA ALA A 149 38.28 -2.49 6.64
C ALA A 149 37.17 -2.62 7.71
N ASN A 150 35.92 -2.33 7.35
CA ASN A 150 34.77 -2.31 8.24
C ASN A 150 33.84 -3.53 8.06
N HIS A 151 34.14 -4.44 7.12
CA HIS A 151 33.29 -5.61 6.83
C HIS A 151 33.08 -6.49 8.06
N SER A 152 34.14 -6.76 8.82
CA SER A 152 34.06 -7.60 10.02
C SER A 152 33.09 -7.03 11.07
N GLN A 153 33.19 -5.72 11.34
CA GLN A 153 32.33 -5.05 12.30
C GLN A 153 30.86 -4.98 11.82
N PHE A 154 30.65 -4.79 10.52
CA PHE A 154 29.33 -4.85 9.92
C PHE A 154 28.69 -6.24 10.06
N ILE A 155 29.40 -7.30 9.67
CA ILE A 155 28.88 -8.68 9.72
C ILE A 155 28.47 -9.03 11.16
N GLN A 156 29.26 -8.63 12.15
CA GLN A 156 28.93 -8.84 13.55
C GLN A 156 27.62 -8.14 13.94
N LEU A 157 27.51 -6.83 13.70
CA LEU A 157 26.31 -6.05 14.04
C LEU A 157 25.06 -6.53 13.29
N PHE A 158 25.22 -6.91 12.02
CA PHE A 158 24.13 -7.41 11.19
C PHE A 158 23.65 -8.79 11.67
N THR A 159 24.57 -9.64 12.13
CA THR A 159 24.24 -10.94 12.74
C THR A 159 23.51 -10.78 14.07
N GLU A 160 23.94 -9.82 14.91
CA GLU A 160 23.24 -9.47 16.15
C GLU A 160 21.82 -9.00 15.86
N LEU A 161 21.63 -8.09 14.90
CA LEU A 161 20.33 -7.61 14.44
C LEU A 161 19.44 -8.77 13.93
N LYS A 162 19.98 -9.67 13.10
CA LYS A 162 19.27 -10.85 12.58
C LYS A 162 18.79 -11.73 13.74
N THR A 163 19.65 -11.95 14.73
CA THR A 163 19.35 -12.79 15.90
C THR A 163 18.26 -12.18 16.80
N GLU A 164 18.31 -10.87 17.06
CA GLU A 164 17.29 -10.18 17.85
C GLU A 164 15.93 -10.14 17.15
N SER A 165 15.93 -10.03 15.82
CA SER A 165 14.70 -9.94 15.01
C SER A 165 13.97 -11.27 14.89
N ILE A 166 14.67 -12.40 14.95
CA ILE A 166 14.08 -13.75 14.85
C ILE A 166 13.57 -14.27 16.22
N ARG A 167 14.07 -13.71 17.34
CA ARG A 167 13.68 -14.13 18.70
C ARG A 167 12.38 -13.49 19.24
N ARG A 168 11.78 -12.55 18.50
CA ARG A 168 10.50 -11.89 18.85
C ARG A 168 9.34 -12.50 18.08
#